data_AF-A0A4V1SSG9-F1
#
_entry.id   AF-A0A4V1SSG9-F1
#
_cell.length_a   1.000
_cell.length_b   1.000
_cell.length_c   1.000
_cell.angle_alpha   90.00
_cell.angle_beta   90.00
_cell.angle_gamma   90.00
#
_symmetry.space_group_name_H-M   'P 1'
#
loop_
_entity.id
_entity.type
_entity.pdbx_description
1 polymer ?
#
loop_
_entity_poly.entity_id
_entity_poly.type
_entity_poly.pdbx_seq_one_letter_code
_entity_poly.pdbx_strand_id
1 'polypeptide(L)'
;MLVSGVAVIWSNVLVYAHQINIVTVQLIFMTALVSYYLIGGVKAACYTMASILSVVFYMSTRNSGWDYLNITPQVLASPGVDIIILLNFTTFVLIHYLYYQAFHENLKEKELLNLQLKVNIQEAKALAESRSVFLSTMSHELRTPLNGVIGMTNLIKDTALEEQKEYLNILEFSATNLLSVINDILDYNKIELDKIALEAIPVNLPVLLQKICNGLGIKAAEKALAWDLEVDEELKDKLVVTDPTRLTQIIYNLAGNAIKFTSNGMVGVAVKVTKQIDDNITVRFSICDTGIGIAADRQEAVFEMFTQASSDTTRNYGGTGLGLAIVKKLLKLFNSSIELESLPGKGSVFSFTVDFALYQGEIDRLPDYNLVKTSMKGLKLLIAEDNNINVLLLQKLLAKWDVQTVVVGNGQEAVNSLLTNSFDAILMDIHMPVMDGYASATAIRALNDIVKSQIPIIAITAS
;
A
#
# COMPACT_ATOMS: atom_id res chain seq x y z
N MET A 1 48.79 26.68 -1.63
CA MET A 1 48.34 28.04 -1.98
C MET A 1 47.57 28.73 -0.84
N LEU A 2 46.51 28.14 -0.29
CA LEU A 2 45.75 28.77 0.81
C LEU A 2 46.54 28.85 2.13
N VAL A 3 47.24 27.77 2.51
CA VAL A 3 48.12 27.75 3.70
C VAL A 3 49.25 28.77 3.57
N SER A 4 49.87 28.86 2.39
CA SER A 4 50.90 29.86 2.11
C SER A 4 50.32 31.29 2.11
N GLY A 5 49.10 31.49 1.63
CA GLY A 5 48.40 32.78 1.68
C GLY A 5 48.18 33.26 3.11
N VAL A 6 47.64 32.39 3.98
CA VAL A 6 47.49 32.67 5.41
C VAL A 6 48.85 32.97 6.06
N ALA A 7 49.89 32.19 5.76
CA ALA A 7 51.22 32.41 6.31
C ALA A 7 51.82 33.77 5.90
N VAL A 8 51.63 34.20 4.64
CA VAL A 8 52.08 35.51 4.14
C VAL A 8 51.32 36.64 4.82
N ILE A 9 50.01 36.50 5.05
CA ILE A 9 49.19 37.50 5.77
C ILE A 9 49.74 37.69 7.19
N TRP A 10 49.95 36.60 7.92
CA TRP A 10 50.49 36.64 9.28
C TRP A 10 51.92 37.19 9.33
N SER A 11 52.77 36.82 8.36
CA SER A 11 54.13 37.35 8.25
C SER A 11 54.15 38.86 7.99
N ASN A 12 53.27 39.36 7.11
CA ASN A 12 53.20 40.78 6.80
C ASN A 12 52.76 41.63 8.00
N VAL A 13 51.74 41.15 8.74
CA VAL A 13 51.22 41.82 9.95
C VAL A 13 52.22 41.80 11.11
N LEU A 14 52.85 40.65 11.38
CA LEU A 14 53.73 40.48 12.55
C LEU A 14 55.16 40.96 12.31
N VAL A 15 55.74 40.69 11.13
CA VAL A 15 57.19 40.80 10.90
C VAL A 15 57.57 42.07 10.14
N TYR A 16 56.79 42.48 9.13
CA TYR A 16 57.25 43.48 8.16
C TYR A 16 56.62 44.87 8.31
N ALA A 17 55.30 44.97 8.49
CA ALA A 17 54.63 46.26 8.35
C ALA A 17 54.30 46.94 9.69
N HIS A 18 54.15 46.18 10.79
CA HIS A 18 53.60 46.67 12.08
C HIS A 18 52.36 47.57 11.92
N GLN A 19 51.65 47.45 10.79
CA GLN A 19 50.54 48.25 10.29
C GLN A 19 49.73 47.39 9.32
N ILE A 20 48.42 47.61 9.25
CA ILE A 20 47.55 46.96 8.28
C ILE A 20 47.61 47.79 6.99
N ASN A 21 48.39 47.34 6.01
CA ASN A 21 48.43 47.95 4.69
C ASN A 21 47.38 47.36 3.74
N ILE A 22 47.09 48.09 2.65
CA ILE A 22 46.11 47.71 1.64
C ILE A 22 46.38 46.32 1.04
N VAL A 23 47.65 45.94 0.93
CA VAL A 23 48.10 44.64 0.41
C VAL A 23 47.67 43.50 1.34
N THR A 24 47.75 43.68 2.66
CA THR A 24 47.32 42.69 3.66
C THR A 24 45.81 42.49 3.60
N VAL A 25 45.04 43.58 3.54
CA VAL A 25 43.58 43.52 3.42
C VAL A 25 43.18 42.78 2.14
N GLN A 26 43.85 43.09 1.02
CA GLN A 26 43.60 42.43 -0.26
C GLN A 26 43.96 40.94 -0.26
N LEU A 27 45.05 40.53 0.40
CA LEU A 27 45.43 39.12 0.54
C LEU A 27 44.43 38.34 1.40
N ILE A 28 43.87 38.96 2.45
CA ILE A 28 42.79 38.38 3.25
C ILE A 28 41.56 38.14 2.36
N PHE A 29 41.14 39.14 1.58
CA PHE A 29 40.04 38.98 0.63
C PHE A 29 40.32 37.88 -0.39
N MET A 30 41.50 37.83 -1.02
CA MET A 30 41.86 36.78 -1.97
C MET A 30 41.86 35.39 -1.34
N THR A 31 42.41 35.25 -0.13
CA THR A 31 42.48 33.95 0.57
C THR A 31 41.09 33.48 0.97
N ALA A 32 40.22 34.38 1.44
CA ALA A 32 38.83 34.08 1.76
C ALA A 32 38.08 33.60 0.51
N LEU A 33 38.16 34.39 -0.56
CA LEU A 33 37.51 34.15 -1.84
C LEU A 33 37.94 32.79 -2.41
N VAL A 34 39.24 32.56 -2.59
CA VAL A 34 39.80 31.29 -3.09
C VAL A 34 39.46 30.09 -2.19
N SER A 35 39.38 30.27 -0.86
CA SER A 35 39.06 29.17 0.05
C SER A 35 37.64 28.64 -0.11
N TYR A 36 36.66 29.55 -0.27
CA TYR A 36 35.27 29.18 -0.53
C TYR A 36 35.09 28.58 -1.92
N TYR A 37 35.90 28.97 -2.90
CA TYR A 37 35.84 28.40 -4.25
C TYR A 37 36.50 27.03 -4.40
N LEU A 38 37.68 26.80 -3.82
CA LEU A 38 38.43 25.55 -4.03
C LEU A 38 38.01 24.41 -3.09
N ILE A 39 37.65 24.74 -1.85
CA ILE A 39 37.41 23.73 -0.80
C ILE A 39 35.95 23.75 -0.36
N GLY A 40 35.32 24.93 -0.32
CA GLY A 40 33.95 25.10 0.10
C GLY A 40 33.69 24.73 1.57
N GLY A 41 32.44 24.97 2.00
CA GLY A 41 31.94 24.54 3.31
C GLY A 41 32.76 25.04 4.51
N VAL A 42 32.83 24.22 5.56
CA VAL A 42 33.43 24.59 6.86
C VAL A 42 34.93 24.85 6.75
N LYS A 43 35.64 24.13 5.86
CA LYS A 43 37.09 24.29 5.69
C LYS A 43 37.44 25.66 5.12
N ALA A 44 36.64 26.18 4.19
CA ALA A 44 36.79 27.54 3.68
C ALA A 44 36.61 28.60 4.77
N ALA A 45 35.60 28.42 5.63
CA ALA A 45 35.37 29.28 6.78
C ALA A 45 36.59 29.31 7.72
N CYS A 46 37.25 28.17 7.97
CA CYS A 46 38.46 28.11 8.77
C CYS A 46 39.62 28.94 8.19
N TYR A 47 39.88 28.85 6.89
CA TYR A 47 40.95 29.65 6.25
C TYR A 47 40.64 31.14 6.23
N THR A 48 39.38 31.50 6.03
CA THR A 48 38.91 32.89 6.09
C THR A 48 39.06 33.44 7.51
N MET A 49 38.63 32.69 8.52
CA MET A 49 38.75 33.05 9.93
C MET A 49 40.22 33.21 10.33
N ALA A 50 41.08 32.27 9.95
CA ALA A 50 42.52 32.33 10.22
C ALA A 50 43.20 33.55 9.57
N SER A 51 42.69 34.00 8.42
CA SER A 51 43.19 35.19 7.74
C SER A 51 42.75 36.47 8.46
N ILE A 52 41.48 36.57 8.85
CA ILE A 52 40.91 37.73 9.58
C ILE A 52 41.49 37.85 11.00
N LEU A 53 41.77 36.71 11.65
CA LEU A 53 42.33 36.67 13.00
C LEU A 53 43.67 37.42 13.12
N SER A 54 44.44 37.50 12.04
CA SER A 54 45.68 38.30 11.99
C SER A 54 45.43 39.79 12.24
N VAL A 55 44.35 40.34 11.67
CA VAL A 55 43.94 41.74 11.84
C VAL A 55 43.38 41.98 13.23
N VAL A 56 42.55 41.06 13.74
CA VAL A 56 42.00 41.14 15.10
C VAL A 56 43.12 41.09 16.14
N PHE A 57 44.12 40.22 15.94
CA PHE A 57 45.30 40.13 16.79
C PHE A 57 46.11 41.44 16.79
N TYR A 58 46.30 42.04 15.61
CA TYR A 58 46.96 43.34 15.49
C TYR A 58 46.21 44.45 16.25
N MET A 59 44.88 44.50 16.15
CA MET A 59 44.08 45.51 16.85
C MET A 59 44.13 45.33 18.38
N SER A 60 44.06 44.09 18.85
CA SER A 60 44.06 43.76 20.29
C SER A 60 45.38 44.11 20.99
N THR A 61 46.52 43.89 20.33
CA THR A 61 47.84 44.11 20.93
C THR A 61 48.24 45.58 21.09
N ARG A 62 47.58 46.51 20.38
CA ARG A 62 48.02 47.92 20.31
C ARG A 62 47.31 48.91 21.23
N ASN A 63 46.48 48.44 22.17
CA ASN A 63 45.77 49.22 23.21
C ASN A 63 45.18 50.57 22.73
N SER A 64 44.84 50.64 21.46
CA SER A 64 44.10 51.72 20.83
C SER A 64 42.69 51.19 20.76
N GLY A 65 41.70 51.92 21.30
CA GLY A 65 40.30 51.50 21.23
C GLY A 65 39.92 51.08 19.80
N TRP A 66 38.85 50.30 19.66
CA TRP A 66 38.34 49.80 18.39
C TRP A 66 38.00 50.92 17.38
N ASP A 67 38.12 52.17 17.79
CA ASP A 67 37.75 53.40 17.09
C ASP A 67 38.79 53.89 16.07
N TYR A 68 40.02 53.34 15.99
CA TYR A 68 41.02 53.79 15.01
C TYR A 68 41.78 52.66 14.30
N LEU A 69 41.29 52.29 13.12
CA LEU A 69 42.04 51.50 12.15
C LEU A 69 42.83 52.46 11.24
N ASN A 70 44.03 52.86 11.68
CA ASN A 70 44.91 53.72 10.88
C ASN A 70 45.47 52.92 9.70
N ILE A 71 44.71 52.90 8.59
CA ILE A 71 45.23 52.49 7.28
C ILE A 71 46.18 53.59 6.83
N THR A 72 47.46 53.42 7.14
CA THR A 72 48.50 54.31 6.66
C THR A 72 48.62 54.15 5.14
N PRO A 73 48.49 55.24 4.35
CA PRO A 73 48.85 55.19 2.95
C PRO A 73 50.34 54.91 2.89
N GLN A 74 50.70 53.68 2.48
CA GLN A 74 52.09 53.36 2.18
C GLN A 74 52.46 54.17 0.94
N VAL A 75 53.23 55.25 1.10
CA VAL A 75 53.85 55.94 -0.03
C VAL A 75 54.98 55.06 -0.55
N LEU A 76 54.63 54.00 -1.29
CA LEU A 76 55.60 53.28 -2.10
C LEU A 76 55.51 53.80 -3.53
N ALA A 77 56.32 54.81 -3.84
CA ALA A 77 56.66 55.13 -5.22
C ALA A 77 57.62 54.06 -5.77
N SER A 78 57.12 52.84 -5.97
CA SER A 78 57.86 51.75 -6.62
C SER A 78 56.96 51.15 -7.71
N PRO A 79 57.41 51.11 -8.98
CA PRO A 79 56.67 50.51 -10.10
C PRO A 79 56.17 49.08 -9.83
N GLY A 80 56.80 48.36 -8.90
CA GLY A 80 56.37 47.02 -8.50
C GLY A 80 55.00 46.97 -7.81
N VAL A 81 54.61 48.01 -7.06
CA VAL A 81 53.32 48.02 -6.35
C VAL A 81 52.16 48.18 -7.33
N ASP A 82 52.31 49.04 -8.34
CA ASP A 82 51.30 49.23 -9.39
C ASP A 82 51.09 47.96 -10.22
N ILE A 83 52.18 47.24 -10.52
CA ILE A 83 52.13 45.94 -11.22
C ILE A 83 51.39 44.90 -10.38
N ILE A 84 51.65 44.82 -9.07
CA ILE A 84 50.97 43.88 -8.17
C ILE A 84 49.47 44.19 -8.08
N ILE A 85 49.10 45.47 -7.97
CA ILE A 85 47.70 45.90 -7.94
C ILE A 85 46.99 45.48 -9.25
N LEU A 86 47.60 45.77 -10.41
CA LEU A 86 47.03 45.42 -11.72
C LEU A 86 46.88 43.90 -11.90
N LEU A 87 47.90 43.12 -11.52
CA LEU A 87 47.86 41.66 -11.58
C LEU A 87 46.76 41.09 -10.68
N ASN A 88 46.57 41.67 -9.49
CA ASN A 88 45.52 41.25 -8.57
C ASN A 88 44.12 41.58 -9.09
N PHE A 89 43.90 42.78 -9.65
CA PHE A 89 42.62 43.13 -10.28
C PHE A 89 42.30 42.21 -11.45
N THR A 90 43.29 41.91 -12.29
CA THR A 90 43.13 40.98 -13.42
C THR A 90 42.78 39.58 -12.93
N THR A 91 43.43 39.13 -11.84
CA THR A 91 43.17 37.83 -11.22
C THR A 91 41.74 37.77 -10.64
N PHE A 92 41.26 38.85 -10.02
CA PHE A 92 39.89 38.92 -9.50
C PHE A 92 38.85 38.80 -10.61
N VAL A 93 39.03 39.53 -11.71
CA VAL A 93 38.15 39.46 -12.89
C VAL A 93 38.16 38.05 -13.48
N LEU A 94 39.33 37.43 -13.61
CA LEU A 94 39.46 36.07 -14.12
C LEU A 94 38.74 35.04 -13.24
N ILE A 95 38.91 35.13 -11.91
CA ILE A 95 38.22 34.23 -10.96
C ILE A 95 36.71 34.38 -11.08
N HIS A 96 36.18 35.61 -11.19
CA HIS A 96 34.75 35.84 -11.33
C HIS A 96 34.21 35.32 -12.66
N TYR A 97 34.96 35.49 -13.76
CA TYR A 97 34.58 34.97 -15.07
C TYR A 97 34.51 33.44 -15.07
N LEU A 98 35.55 32.77 -14.55
CA LEU A 98 35.58 31.31 -14.43
C LEU A 98 34.48 30.80 -13.51
N TYR A 99 34.18 31.52 -12.42
CA TYR A 99 33.07 31.19 -11.53
C TYR A 99 31.72 31.29 -12.22
N TYR A 100 31.45 32.40 -12.91
CA TYR A 100 30.21 32.60 -13.64
C TYR A 100 29.99 31.49 -14.66
N GLN A 101 31.04 31.11 -15.39
CA GLN A 101 30.99 30.00 -16.34
C GLN A 101 30.67 28.66 -15.64
N ALA A 102 31.43 28.29 -14.61
CA ALA A 102 31.23 27.03 -13.88
C ALA A 102 29.85 26.95 -13.21
N PHE A 103 29.37 28.07 -12.65
CA PHE A 103 28.04 28.17 -12.04
C PHE A 103 26.93 27.97 -13.08
N HIS A 104 27.05 28.61 -14.25
CA HIS A 104 26.07 28.44 -15.32
C HIS A 104 26.09 27.03 -15.93
N GLU A 105 27.26 26.41 -16.07
CA GLU A 105 27.38 25.02 -16.50
C GLU A 105 26.71 24.08 -15.50
N ASN A 106 26.96 24.24 -14.20
CA ASN A 106 26.34 23.44 -13.15
C ASN A 106 24.80 23.64 -13.10
N LEU A 107 24.33 24.87 -13.28
CA LEU A 107 22.90 25.17 -13.31
C LEU A 107 22.22 24.48 -14.51
N LYS A 108 22.83 24.53 -15.70
CA LYS A 108 22.34 23.83 -16.90
C LYS A 108 22.35 22.32 -16.72
N GLU A 109 23.40 21.75 -16.16
CA GLU A 109 23.49 20.31 -15.87
C GLU A 109 22.37 19.88 -14.91
N LYS A 110 22.14 20.66 -13.84
CA LYS A 110 21.05 20.41 -12.88
C LYS A 110 19.67 20.49 -13.52
N GLU A 111 19.43 21.47 -14.40
CA GLU A 111 18.17 21.58 -15.15
C GLU A 111 17.96 20.41 -16.10
N LEU A 112 18.99 20.00 -16.83
CA LEU A 112 18.94 18.84 -17.72
C LEU A 112 18.66 17.56 -16.95
N LEU A 113 19.34 17.34 -15.83
CA LEU A 113 19.15 16.18 -14.97
C LEU A 113 17.73 16.13 -14.40
N ASN A 114 17.19 17.28 -13.95
CA ASN A 114 15.81 17.37 -13.48
C ASN A 114 14.79 17.05 -14.58
N LEU A 115 15.05 17.51 -15.81
CA LEU A 115 14.20 17.20 -16.96
C LEU A 115 14.22 15.70 -17.27
N GLN A 116 15.41 15.08 -17.31
CA GLN A 116 15.57 13.64 -17.51
C GLN A 116 14.87 12.85 -16.41
N LEU A 117 15.00 13.26 -15.14
CA LEU A 117 14.32 12.64 -14.00
C LEU A 117 12.80 12.68 -14.19
N LYS A 118 12.26 13.83 -14.63
CA LYS A 118 10.83 14.00 -14.87
C LYS A 118 10.32 13.08 -15.97
N VAL A 119 11.06 12.95 -17.08
CA VAL A 119 10.73 12.03 -18.17
C VAL A 119 10.78 10.58 -17.68
N ASN A 120 11.84 10.17 -17.00
CA ASN A 120 11.98 8.81 -16.47
C ASN A 120 10.85 8.45 -15.49
N ILE A 121 10.44 9.38 -14.62
CA ILE A 121 9.30 9.18 -13.71
C ILE A 121 8.00 9.01 -14.51
N GLN A 122 7.78 9.82 -15.54
CA GLN A 122 6.58 9.75 -16.36
C GLN A 122 6.50 8.44 -17.17
N GLU A 123 7.62 8.01 -17.76
CA GLU A 123 7.72 6.72 -18.46
C GLU A 123 7.50 5.53 -17.51
N ALA A 124 8.13 5.56 -16.33
CA ALA A 124 7.94 4.53 -15.30
C ALA A 124 6.48 4.45 -14.86
N LYS A 125 5.81 5.60 -14.67
CA LYS A 125 4.38 5.66 -14.31
C LYS A 125 3.48 5.09 -15.42
N ALA A 126 3.70 5.50 -16.67
CA ALA A 126 2.93 5.00 -17.80
C ALA A 126 3.09 3.48 -17.99
N LEU A 127 4.31 2.97 -17.81
CA LEU A 127 4.58 1.53 -17.85
C LEU A 127 3.83 0.80 -16.73
N ALA A 128 3.84 1.35 -15.52
CA ALA A 128 3.15 0.77 -14.36
C ALA A 128 1.63 0.75 -14.54
N GLU A 129 1.05 1.83 -15.08
CA GLU A 129 -0.37 1.90 -15.43
C GLU A 129 -0.76 0.90 -16.51
N SER A 130 0.04 0.79 -17.59
CA SER A 130 -0.19 -0.20 -18.66
C SER A 130 -0.15 -1.64 -18.13
N ARG A 131 0.83 -1.96 -17.27
CA ARG A 131 0.90 -3.27 -16.57
C ARG A 131 -0.36 -3.55 -15.75
N SER A 132 -0.87 -2.54 -15.03
CA SER A 132 -2.09 -2.66 -14.23
C SER A 132 -3.32 -2.96 -15.06
N VAL A 133 -3.52 -2.23 -16.17
CA VAL A 133 -4.64 -2.45 -17.09
C VAL A 133 -4.57 -3.84 -17.71
N PHE A 134 -3.39 -4.24 -18.20
CA PHE A 134 -3.18 -5.56 -18.79
C PHE A 134 -3.56 -6.68 -17.82
N LEU A 135 -3.08 -6.62 -16.57
CA LEU A 135 -3.39 -7.63 -15.57
C LEU A 135 -4.88 -7.65 -15.21
N SER A 136 -5.52 -6.48 -15.09
CA SER A 136 -6.96 -6.39 -14.82
C SER A 136 -7.80 -7.05 -15.91
N THR A 137 -7.49 -6.77 -17.18
CA THR A 137 -8.17 -7.38 -18.33
C THR A 137 -7.93 -8.88 -18.36
N MET A 138 -6.67 -9.33 -18.23
CA MET A 138 -6.32 -10.75 -18.23
C MET A 138 -7.02 -11.50 -17.09
N SER A 139 -7.14 -10.90 -15.92
CA SER A 139 -7.88 -11.52 -14.83
C SER A 139 -9.36 -11.72 -15.15
N HIS A 140 -10.02 -10.75 -15.80
CA HIS A 140 -11.43 -10.89 -16.18
C HIS A 140 -11.60 -12.02 -17.21
N GLU A 141 -10.71 -12.06 -18.21
CA GLU A 141 -10.68 -13.10 -19.24
C GLU A 141 -10.36 -14.49 -18.69
N LEU A 142 -9.59 -14.58 -17.59
CA LEU A 142 -9.30 -15.85 -16.90
C LEU A 142 -10.38 -16.25 -15.90
N ARG A 143 -11.04 -15.29 -15.25
CA ARG A 143 -12.09 -15.54 -14.25
C ARG A 143 -13.34 -16.14 -14.88
N THR A 144 -13.75 -15.63 -16.03
CA THR A 144 -14.95 -16.08 -16.75
C THR A 144 -14.94 -17.60 -17.04
N PRO A 145 -13.90 -18.17 -17.70
CA PRO A 145 -13.87 -19.61 -17.93
C PRO A 145 -13.72 -20.40 -16.62
N LEU A 146 -12.94 -19.92 -15.64
CA LEU A 146 -12.78 -20.60 -14.34
C LEU A 146 -14.08 -20.71 -13.55
N ASN A 147 -14.87 -19.64 -13.50
CA ASN A 147 -16.19 -19.65 -12.87
C ASN A 147 -17.13 -20.63 -13.59
N GLY A 148 -17.04 -20.73 -14.92
CA GLY A 148 -17.77 -21.73 -15.69
C GLY A 148 -17.36 -23.16 -15.34
N VAL A 149 -16.06 -23.41 -15.18
CA VAL A 149 -15.54 -24.71 -14.73
C VAL A 149 -16.05 -25.05 -13.32
N ILE A 150 -15.89 -24.15 -12.34
CA ILE A 150 -16.35 -24.35 -10.95
C ILE A 150 -17.87 -24.58 -10.89
N GLY A 151 -18.62 -23.78 -11.65
CA GLY A 151 -20.07 -23.92 -11.78
C GLY A 151 -20.41 -25.32 -12.27
N MET A 152 -19.90 -25.72 -13.44
CA MET A 152 -20.18 -27.04 -14.01
C MET A 152 -19.76 -28.19 -13.10
N THR A 153 -18.63 -28.07 -12.41
CA THR A 153 -18.19 -29.07 -11.43
C THR A 153 -19.21 -29.23 -10.30
N ASN A 154 -19.62 -28.13 -9.68
CA ASN A 154 -20.65 -28.14 -8.64
C ASN A 154 -22.00 -28.68 -9.13
N LEU A 155 -22.35 -28.42 -10.39
CA LEU A 155 -23.59 -28.89 -10.99
C LEU A 155 -23.62 -30.40 -11.26
N ILE A 156 -22.46 -31.03 -11.48
CA ILE A 156 -22.33 -32.46 -11.80
C ILE A 156 -22.03 -33.27 -10.54
N LYS A 157 -21.38 -32.66 -9.54
CA LYS A 157 -20.92 -33.27 -8.29
C LYS A 157 -22.03 -34.02 -7.52
N ASP A 158 -23.22 -33.43 -7.46
CA ASP A 158 -24.38 -34.03 -6.76
C ASP A 158 -24.95 -35.26 -7.50
N THR A 159 -24.72 -35.35 -8.82
CA THR A 159 -25.22 -36.44 -9.68
C THR A 159 -24.14 -37.44 -10.10
N ALA A 160 -22.88 -37.18 -9.73
CA ALA A 160 -21.72 -37.95 -10.13
C ALA A 160 -21.58 -39.26 -9.32
N LEU A 161 -21.03 -40.29 -9.95
CA LEU A 161 -20.61 -41.51 -9.26
C LEU A 161 -19.51 -41.19 -8.23
N GLU A 162 -19.38 -42.00 -7.16
CA GLU A 162 -18.37 -41.75 -6.12
C GLU A 162 -16.93 -41.65 -6.67
N GLU A 163 -16.57 -42.47 -7.65
CA GLU A 163 -15.27 -42.39 -8.35
C GLU A 163 -15.09 -41.08 -9.14
N GLN A 164 -16.19 -40.50 -9.65
CA GLN A 164 -16.17 -39.24 -10.39
C GLN A 164 -16.11 -38.03 -9.46
N LYS A 165 -16.66 -38.13 -8.24
CA LYS A 165 -16.62 -37.05 -7.24
C LYS A 165 -15.18 -36.70 -6.85
N GLU A 166 -14.28 -37.67 -6.79
CA GLU A 166 -12.86 -37.42 -6.51
C GLU A 166 -12.22 -36.56 -7.62
N TYR A 167 -12.43 -36.90 -8.90
CA TYR A 167 -11.94 -36.09 -10.02
C TYR A 167 -12.57 -34.70 -10.06
N LEU A 168 -13.87 -34.59 -9.76
CA LEU A 168 -14.56 -33.31 -9.68
C LEU A 168 -14.03 -32.45 -8.53
N ASN A 169 -13.73 -33.04 -7.36
CA ASN A 169 -13.10 -32.34 -6.24
C ASN A 169 -11.71 -31.81 -6.63
N ILE A 170 -10.89 -32.60 -7.31
CA ILE A 170 -9.55 -32.17 -7.77
C ILE A 170 -9.68 -31.00 -8.76
N LEU A 171 -10.64 -31.08 -9.67
CA LEU A 171 -10.87 -30.07 -10.70
C LEU A 171 -11.41 -28.76 -10.09
N GLU A 172 -12.37 -28.83 -9.17
CA GLU A 172 -12.86 -27.69 -8.39
C GLU A 172 -11.74 -27.03 -7.57
N PHE A 173 -10.95 -27.84 -6.86
CA PHE A 173 -9.81 -27.37 -6.09
C PHE A 173 -8.80 -26.64 -6.97
N SER A 174 -8.49 -27.19 -8.15
CA SER A 174 -7.56 -26.59 -9.09
C SER A 174 -8.07 -25.26 -9.65
N ALA A 175 -9.35 -25.20 -10.03
CA ALA A 175 -9.96 -23.99 -10.56
C ALA A 175 -10.07 -22.89 -9.50
N THR A 176 -10.49 -23.24 -8.28
CA THR A 176 -10.62 -22.30 -7.15
C THR A 176 -9.26 -21.76 -6.72
N ASN A 177 -8.23 -22.61 -6.69
CA ASN A 177 -6.86 -22.16 -6.42
C ASN A 177 -6.35 -21.21 -7.50
N LEU A 178 -6.56 -21.52 -8.79
CA LEU A 178 -6.11 -20.65 -9.86
C LEU A 178 -6.78 -19.27 -9.78
N LEU A 179 -8.09 -19.24 -9.47
CA LEU A 179 -8.83 -18.00 -9.27
C LEU A 179 -8.31 -17.20 -8.06
N SER A 180 -7.96 -17.88 -6.97
CA SER A 180 -7.28 -17.26 -5.82
C SER A 180 -5.93 -16.66 -6.23
N VAL A 181 -5.11 -17.38 -7.00
CA VAL A 181 -3.80 -16.87 -7.47
C VAL A 181 -3.97 -15.61 -8.31
N ILE A 182 -4.92 -15.61 -9.23
CA ILE A 182 -5.20 -14.48 -10.11
C ILE A 182 -5.64 -13.26 -9.29
N ASN A 183 -6.57 -13.46 -8.35
CA ASN A 183 -7.02 -12.40 -7.45
C ASN A 183 -5.89 -11.86 -6.57
N ASP A 184 -5.04 -12.74 -6.02
CA ASP A 184 -3.86 -12.36 -5.24
C ASP A 184 -2.89 -11.48 -6.06
N ILE A 185 -2.62 -11.84 -7.31
CA ILE A 185 -1.76 -11.07 -8.22
C ILE A 185 -2.38 -9.69 -8.51
N LEU A 186 -3.69 -9.65 -8.77
CA LEU A 186 -4.39 -8.39 -9.01
C LEU A 186 -4.36 -7.47 -7.80
N ASP A 187 -4.73 -7.99 -6.63
CA ASP A 187 -4.76 -7.23 -5.39
C ASP A 187 -3.36 -6.68 -5.08
N TYR A 188 -2.32 -7.50 -5.22
CA TYR A 188 -0.94 -7.07 -5.03
C TYR A 188 -0.55 -5.89 -5.94
N ASN A 189 -0.93 -5.93 -7.23
CA ASN A 189 -0.65 -4.87 -8.19
C ASN A 189 -1.48 -3.60 -7.92
N LYS A 190 -2.75 -3.74 -7.51
CA LYS A 190 -3.58 -2.60 -7.13
C LYS A 190 -3.01 -1.87 -5.90
N ILE A 191 -2.49 -2.62 -4.92
CA ILE A 191 -1.86 -2.03 -3.73
C ILE A 191 -0.53 -1.35 -4.10
N GLU A 192 0.26 -1.89 -5.04
CA GLU A 192 1.54 -1.31 -5.45
C GLU A 192 1.44 0.08 -6.07
N LEU A 193 0.30 0.37 -6.70
CA LEU A 193 0.07 1.63 -7.40
C LEU A 193 -0.64 2.68 -6.53
N ASP A 194 -0.72 2.45 -5.21
CA ASP A 194 -1.49 3.26 -4.26
C ASP A 194 -2.95 3.49 -4.71
N LYS A 195 -3.51 2.56 -5.51
CA LYS A 195 -4.87 2.67 -6.05
C LYS A 195 -5.94 2.17 -5.09
N ILE A 196 -5.56 1.64 -3.94
CA ILE A 196 -6.50 1.14 -2.92
C ILE A 196 -6.51 2.14 -1.77
N ALA A 197 -7.66 2.79 -1.59
CA ALA A 197 -8.01 3.48 -0.36
C ALA A 197 -8.80 2.51 0.53
N LEU A 198 -8.56 2.55 1.84
CA LEU A 198 -9.37 1.81 2.80
C LEU A 198 -10.76 2.42 2.87
N GLU A 199 -11.78 1.57 2.87
CA GLU A 199 -13.13 2.00 3.22
C GLU A 199 -13.19 2.39 4.70
N ALA A 200 -14.05 3.36 5.02
CA ALA A 200 -14.26 3.84 6.37
C ALA A 200 -15.72 3.59 6.76
N ILE A 201 -16.03 2.36 7.16
CA ILE A 201 -17.39 1.96 7.56
C ILE A 201 -17.45 1.52 9.03
N PRO A 202 -18.57 1.80 9.74
CA PRO A 202 -18.75 1.36 11.13
C PRO A 202 -18.93 -0.16 11.20
N VAL A 203 -18.08 -0.84 11.97
CA VAL A 203 -18.05 -2.29 12.09
C VAL A 203 -17.92 -2.70 13.56
N ASN A 204 -18.67 -3.73 13.97
CA ASN A 204 -18.46 -4.41 15.23
C ASN A 204 -17.38 -5.49 15.03
N LEU A 205 -16.17 -5.26 15.57
CA LEU A 205 -15.02 -6.17 15.43
C LEU A 205 -15.31 -7.58 15.97
N PRO A 206 -15.85 -7.76 17.19
CA PRO A 206 -16.21 -9.09 17.71
C PRO A 206 -17.12 -9.88 16.77
N VAL A 207 -18.19 -9.25 16.24
CA VAL A 207 -19.12 -9.92 15.31
C VAL A 207 -18.43 -10.28 13.99
N LEU A 208 -17.59 -9.40 13.46
CA LEU A 208 -16.81 -9.67 12.25
C LEU A 208 -15.87 -10.85 12.45
N LEU A 209 -15.07 -10.83 13.52
CA LEU A 209 -14.12 -11.88 13.86
C LEU A 209 -14.81 -13.21 14.09
N GLN A 210 -15.93 -13.22 14.80
CA GLN A 210 -16.71 -14.44 15.03
C GLN A 210 -17.21 -15.04 13.71
N LYS A 211 -17.68 -14.23 12.75
CA LYS A 211 -18.08 -14.71 11.41
C LYS A 211 -16.91 -15.34 10.66
N ILE A 212 -15.75 -14.68 10.64
CA ILE A 212 -14.55 -15.16 9.94
C ILE A 212 -14.06 -16.47 10.59
N CYS A 213 -13.92 -16.47 11.91
CA CYS A 213 -13.40 -17.59 12.68
C CYS A 213 -14.35 -18.80 12.68
N ASN A 214 -15.68 -18.62 12.60
CA ASN A 214 -16.61 -19.73 12.43
C ASN A 214 -16.34 -20.50 11.12
N GLY A 215 -16.08 -19.79 10.02
CA GLY A 215 -15.76 -20.41 8.74
C GLY A 215 -14.41 -21.16 8.78
N LEU A 216 -13.40 -20.59 9.42
CA LEU A 216 -12.08 -21.21 9.58
C LEU A 216 -12.09 -22.37 10.59
N GLY A 217 -12.93 -22.31 11.62
CA GLY A 217 -13.09 -23.35 12.62
C GLY A 217 -13.60 -24.66 12.01
N ILE A 218 -14.47 -24.60 10.99
CA ILE A 218 -14.90 -25.80 10.24
C ILE A 218 -13.70 -26.46 9.56
N LYS A 219 -12.85 -25.68 8.89
CA LYS A 219 -11.63 -26.19 8.23
C LYS A 219 -10.60 -26.76 9.23
N ALA A 220 -10.49 -26.15 10.41
CA ALA A 220 -9.64 -26.65 11.48
C ALA A 220 -10.17 -27.99 12.03
N ALA A 221 -11.49 -28.11 12.20
CA ALA A 221 -12.15 -29.33 12.65
C ALA A 221 -12.01 -30.50 11.66
N GLU A 222 -12.06 -30.23 10.36
CA GLU A 222 -11.78 -31.24 9.31
C GLU A 222 -10.37 -31.85 9.44
N LYS A 223 -9.40 -31.08 9.95
CA LYS A 223 -8.04 -31.53 10.27
C LYS A 223 -7.86 -32.01 11.72
N ALA A 224 -8.93 -32.09 12.52
CA ALA A 224 -8.89 -32.41 13.94
C ALA A 224 -7.97 -31.49 14.78
N LEU A 225 -7.85 -30.22 14.39
CA LEU A 225 -7.11 -29.20 15.14
C LEU A 225 -8.01 -28.54 16.19
N ALA A 226 -7.47 -28.23 17.36
CA ALA A 226 -8.14 -27.36 18.31
C ALA A 226 -8.15 -25.91 17.79
N TRP A 227 -9.29 -25.23 17.95
CA TRP A 227 -9.52 -23.88 17.46
C TRP A 227 -10.03 -22.99 18.58
N ASP A 228 -9.40 -21.83 18.76
CA ASP A 228 -9.78 -20.88 19.80
C ASP A 228 -9.85 -19.43 19.27
N LEU A 229 -10.81 -18.67 19.79
CA LEU A 229 -11.01 -17.25 19.50
C LEU A 229 -11.16 -16.50 20.82
N GLU A 230 -10.16 -15.70 21.16
CA GLU A 230 -10.17 -14.81 22.32
C GLU A 230 -10.34 -13.36 21.84
N VAL A 231 -11.43 -12.70 22.23
CA VAL A 231 -11.67 -11.29 21.92
C VAL A 231 -11.89 -10.53 23.21
N ASP A 232 -11.19 -9.41 23.35
CA ASP A 232 -11.30 -8.53 24.52
C ASP A 232 -12.74 -8.08 24.77
N GLU A 233 -13.18 -8.15 26.03
CA GLU A 233 -14.51 -7.73 26.47
C GLU A 233 -14.74 -6.23 26.20
N GLU A 234 -13.66 -5.44 26.23
CA GLU A 234 -13.69 -4.00 25.99
C GLU A 234 -14.17 -3.62 24.57
N LEU A 235 -14.16 -4.56 23.62
CA LEU A 235 -14.60 -4.36 22.24
C LEU A 235 -16.08 -4.72 21.98
N LYS A 236 -16.76 -5.41 22.90
CA LYS A 236 -18.09 -6.02 22.63
C LYS A 236 -19.17 -5.03 22.18
N ASP A 237 -19.19 -3.85 22.80
CA ASP A 237 -20.23 -2.83 22.55
C ASP A 237 -19.72 -1.63 21.74
N LYS A 238 -18.50 -1.69 21.20
CA LYS A 238 -17.88 -0.59 20.45
C LYS A 238 -17.94 -0.84 18.94
N LEU A 239 -18.33 0.19 18.20
CA LEU A 239 -18.16 0.22 16.75
C LEU A 239 -16.88 0.95 16.40
N VAL A 240 -16.11 0.36 15.50
CA VAL A 240 -14.91 0.97 14.95
C VAL A 240 -15.10 1.28 13.48
N VAL A 241 -14.47 2.35 13.00
CA VAL A 241 -14.45 2.70 11.58
C VAL A 241 -13.28 1.96 10.93
N THR A 242 -13.59 1.05 9.99
CA THR A 242 -12.57 0.24 9.31
C THR A 242 -13.08 -0.32 7.98
N ASP A 243 -12.20 -0.99 7.23
CA ASP A 243 -12.51 -1.77 6.05
C ASP A 243 -12.61 -3.26 6.43
N PRO A 244 -13.83 -3.83 6.58
CA PRO A 244 -14.03 -5.21 7.00
C PRO A 244 -13.54 -6.20 5.95
N THR A 245 -13.52 -5.85 4.66
CA THR A 245 -13.08 -6.74 3.59
C THR A 245 -11.58 -6.96 3.68
N ARG A 246 -10.80 -5.88 3.83
CA ARG A 246 -9.33 -5.95 3.95
C ARG A 246 -8.91 -6.58 5.26
N LEU A 247 -9.58 -6.26 6.36
CA LEU A 247 -9.31 -6.90 7.64
C LEU A 247 -9.62 -8.41 7.57
N THR A 248 -10.74 -8.79 6.95
CA THR A 248 -11.06 -10.21 6.69
C THR A 248 -9.96 -10.90 5.89
N GLN A 249 -9.47 -10.26 4.83
CA GLN A 249 -8.40 -10.79 3.99
C GLN A 249 -7.10 -11.02 4.77
N ILE A 250 -6.74 -10.11 5.69
CA ILE A 250 -5.57 -10.27 6.56
C ILE A 250 -5.74 -11.50 7.47
N ILE A 251 -6.86 -11.56 8.22
CA ILE A 251 -7.12 -12.65 9.16
C ILE A 251 -7.21 -14.00 8.45
N TYR A 252 -7.90 -14.06 7.31
CA TYR A 252 -8.06 -15.28 6.54
C TYR A 252 -6.73 -15.82 6.01
N ASN A 253 -5.84 -14.94 5.55
CA ASN A 253 -4.50 -15.35 5.09
C ASN A 253 -3.63 -15.89 6.24
N LEU A 254 -3.61 -15.21 7.39
CA LEU A 254 -2.79 -15.61 8.53
C LEU A 254 -3.31 -16.90 9.17
N ALA A 255 -4.59 -16.94 9.53
CA ALA A 255 -5.19 -18.11 10.16
C ALA A 255 -5.34 -19.30 9.19
N GLY A 256 -5.57 -19.04 7.90
CA GLY A 256 -5.53 -20.07 6.86
C GLY A 256 -4.15 -20.72 6.74
N ASN A 257 -3.07 -19.92 6.80
CA ASN A 257 -1.71 -20.46 6.83
C ASN A 257 -1.45 -21.27 8.12
N ALA A 258 -1.90 -20.78 9.28
CA ALA A 258 -1.78 -21.52 10.54
C ALA A 258 -2.44 -22.91 10.48
N ILE A 259 -3.68 -23.02 9.99
CA ILE A 259 -4.38 -24.30 9.79
C ILE A 259 -3.67 -25.18 8.76
N LYS A 260 -3.14 -24.57 7.70
CA LYS A 260 -2.45 -25.28 6.63
C LYS A 260 -1.17 -25.96 7.12
N PHE A 261 -0.34 -25.24 7.89
CA PHE A 261 0.99 -25.69 8.33
C PHE A 261 1.01 -26.37 9.72
N THR A 262 -0.15 -26.48 10.36
CA THR A 262 -0.32 -27.27 11.59
C THR A 262 -0.94 -28.62 11.24
N SER A 263 -0.26 -29.71 11.59
CA SER A 263 -0.76 -31.08 11.37
C SER A 263 -1.55 -31.60 12.57
N ASN A 264 -1.07 -31.33 13.79
CA ASN A 264 -1.70 -31.68 15.06
C ASN A 264 -1.48 -30.54 16.06
N GLY A 265 -2.44 -30.28 16.94
CA GLY A 265 -2.31 -29.26 17.99
C GLY A 265 -3.42 -28.22 17.92
N MET A 266 -3.08 -26.94 18.08
CA MET A 266 -4.04 -25.84 18.14
C MET A 266 -3.67 -24.67 17.22
N VAL A 267 -4.71 -23.95 16.78
CA VAL A 267 -4.62 -22.65 16.15
C VAL A 267 -5.53 -21.69 16.90
N GLY A 268 -5.01 -20.53 17.30
CA GLY A 268 -5.73 -19.53 18.07
C GLY A 268 -5.68 -18.16 17.43
N VAL A 269 -6.77 -17.40 17.53
CA VAL A 269 -6.83 -15.98 17.19
C VAL A 269 -7.16 -15.20 18.46
N ALA A 270 -6.28 -14.28 18.84
CA ALA A 270 -6.45 -13.42 20.00
C ALA A 270 -6.48 -11.95 19.58
N VAL A 271 -7.41 -11.18 20.13
CA VAL A 271 -7.58 -9.75 19.86
C VAL A 271 -7.68 -8.99 21.18
N LYS A 272 -6.72 -8.12 21.47
CA LYS A 272 -6.57 -7.41 22.75
C LYS A 272 -6.48 -5.91 22.56
N VAL A 273 -7.14 -5.14 23.43
CA VAL A 273 -7.00 -3.68 23.45
C VAL A 273 -5.71 -3.33 24.17
N THR A 274 -4.82 -2.58 23.52
CA THR A 274 -3.55 -2.16 24.14
C THR A 274 -3.62 -0.74 24.66
N LYS A 275 -4.42 0.11 24.01
CA LYS A 275 -4.58 1.51 24.37
C LYS A 275 -5.92 2.02 23.88
N GLN A 276 -6.53 2.91 24.66
CA GLN A 276 -7.62 3.76 24.19
C GLN A 276 -7.29 5.20 24.57
N ILE A 277 -7.37 6.11 23.61
CA ILE A 277 -7.20 7.55 23.82
C ILE A 277 -8.30 8.26 23.06
N ASP A 278 -9.11 9.05 23.76
CA ASP A 278 -10.20 9.83 23.20
C ASP A 278 -11.10 8.95 22.30
N ASP A 279 -11.13 9.27 21.00
CA ASP A 279 -11.93 8.61 19.96
C ASP A 279 -11.16 7.52 19.21
N ASN A 280 -9.96 7.16 19.64
CA ASN A 280 -9.17 6.11 19.01
C ASN A 280 -8.91 4.94 19.95
N ILE A 281 -9.03 3.73 19.42
CA ILE A 281 -8.74 2.48 20.09
C ILE A 281 -7.67 1.71 19.33
N THR A 282 -6.58 1.39 20.03
CA THR A 282 -5.48 0.58 19.51
C THR A 282 -5.72 -0.88 19.86
N VAL A 283 -5.79 -1.73 18.84
CA VAL A 283 -6.11 -3.15 18.98
C VAL A 283 -4.97 -3.98 18.42
N ARG A 284 -4.46 -4.92 19.22
CA ARG A 284 -3.45 -5.90 18.82
C ARG A 284 -4.12 -7.21 18.45
N PHE A 285 -3.81 -7.69 17.25
CA PHE A 285 -4.23 -8.99 16.74
C PHE A 285 -3.05 -9.94 16.81
N SER A 286 -3.29 -11.17 17.27
CA SER A 286 -2.28 -12.23 17.35
C SER A 286 -2.88 -13.55 16.86
N ILE A 287 -2.24 -14.16 15.87
CA ILE A 287 -2.60 -15.47 15.33
C ILE A 287 -1.49 -16.43 15.72
N CYS A 288 -1.82 -17.45 16.51
CA CYS A 288 -0.89 -18.44 17.05
C CYS A 288 -1.16 -19.81 16.45
N ASP A 289 -0.10 -20.52 16.09
CA ASP A 289 -0.14 -21.91 15.64
C ASP A 289 0.91 -22.75 16.36
N THR A 290 0.63 -24.04 16.55
CA THR A 290 1.60 -25.02 17.09
C THR A 290 2.21 -25.88 15.98
N GLY A 291 2.37 -25.32 14.78
CA GLY A 291 2.83 -26.02 13.58
C GLY A 291 4.35 -26.16 13.49
N ILE A 292 4.84 -26.30 12.25
CA ILE A 292 6.25 -26.58 11.95
C ILE A 292 7.22 -25.46 12.34
N GLY A 293 6.72 -24.23 12.55
CA GLY A 293 7.54 -23.05 12.78
C GLY A 293 8.42 -22.64 11.58
N ILE A 294 9.12 -21.52 11.72
CA ILE A 294 9.92 -20.88 10.67
C ILE A 294 11.33 -20.62 11.22
N ALA A 295 12.35 -21.08 10.50
CA ALA A 295 13.75 -20.87 10.86
C ALA A 295 14.15 -19.39 10.72
N ALA A 296 15.03 -18.91 11.61
CA ALA A 296 15.38 -17.49 11.74
C ALA A 296 15.95 -16.88 10.45
N ASP A 297 16.69 -17.66 9.66
CA ASP A 297 17.26 -17.27 8.36
C ASP A 297 16.18 -17.04 7.27
N ARG A 298 14.95 -17.48 7.50
CA ARG A 298 13.83 -17.39 6.56
C ARG A 298 12.72 -16.43 7.00
N GLN A 299 12.77 -15.89 8.21
CA GLN A 299 11.68 -15.08 8.77
C GLN A 299 11.43 -13.77 8.02
N GLU A 300 12.45 -13.13 7.47
CA GLU A 300 12.25 -11.97 6.59
C GLU A 300 11.77 -12.38 5.20
N ALA A 301 12.33 -13.47 4.68
CA ALA A 301 12.10 -13.94 3.32
C ALA A 301 10.66 -14.44 3.10
N VAL A 302 9.98 -14.95 4.12
CA VAL A 302 8.57 -15.42 3.98
C VAL A 302 7.58 -14.29 3.64
N PHE A 303 7.98 -13.03 3.78
CA PHE A 303 7.17 -11.88 3.36
C PHE A 303 7.44 -11.42 1.93
N GLU A 304 8.43 -12.02 1.25
CA GLU A 304 8.76 -11.70 -0.14
C GLU A 304 7.93 -12.54 -1.11
N MET A 305 7.65 -11.98 -2.28
CA MET A 305 6.81 -12.65 -3.28
C MET A 305 7.40 -13.98 -3.74
N PHE A 306 6.52 -14.97 -3.93
CA PHE A 306 6.84 -16.31 -4.42
C PHE A 306 7.87 -17.07 -3.57
N THR A 307 8.15 -16.58 -2.36
CA THR A 307 9.13 -17.19 -1.46
C THR A 307 8.41 -18.15 -0.52
N GLN A 308 8.90 -19.39 -0.45
CA GLN A 308 8.39 -20.43 0.43
C GLN A 308 9.48 -20.87 1.41
N ALA A 309 9.08 -21.27 2.62
CA ALA A 309 10.01 -21.56 3.71
C ALA A 309 10.90 -22.79 3.44
N SER A 310 10.48 -23.74 2.59
CA SER A 310 11.35 -24.86 2.15
C SER A 310 10.88 -25.51 0.83
N SER A 311 11.79 -26.16 0.11
CA SER A 311 11.49 -26.92 -1.11
C SER A 311 10.59 -28.15 -0.87
N ASP A 312 10.51 -28.66 0.37
CA ASP A 312 9.58 -29.74 0.76
C ASP A 312 8.15 -29.25 1.02
N THR A 313 7.97 -27.97 1.39
CA THR A 313 6.62 -27.40 1.60
C THR A 313 5.81 -27.28 0.30
N THR A 314 6.49 -27.17 -0.85
CA THR A 314 5.84 -27.12 -2.18
C THR A 314 5.18 -28.44 -2.56
N ARG A 315 5.71 -29.58 -2.08
CA ARG A 315 5.16 -30.92 -2.36
C ARG A 315 3.98 -31.29 -1.46
N ASN A 316 4.01 -30.89 -0.19
CA ASN A 316 3.02 -31.36 0.80
C ASN A 316 1.92 -30.35 1.11
N TYR A 317 2.13 -29.04 0.89
CA TYR A 317 1.22 -28.02 1.40
C TYR A 317 0.65 -27.08 0.33
N GLY A 318 1.34 -26.85 -0.80
CA GLY A 318 0.84 -26.11 -1.98
C GLY A 318 0.38 -24.66 -1.71
N GLY A 319 0.91 -23.64 -2.40
CA GLY A 319 0.43 -22.26 -2.23
C GLY A 319 1.14 -21.24 -3.10
N THR A 320 0.50 -20.08 -3.28
CA THR A 320 0.97 -19.01 -4.18
C THR A 320 2.26 -18.33 -3.69
N GLY A 321 2.52 -18.36 -2.39
CA GLY A 321 3.59 -17.57 -1.78
C GLY A 321 3.31 -16.06 -1.81
N LEU A 322 2.06 -15.65 -2.09
CA LEU A 322 1.66 -14.24 -2.17
C LEU A 322 0.95 -13.77 -0.89
N GLY A 323 0.31 -14.67 -0.14
CA GLY A 323 -0.54 -14.30 1.01
C GLY A 323 0.14 -13.42 2.05
N LEU A 324 1.35 -13.77 2.51
CA LEU A 324 2.08 -12.96 3.50
C LEU A 324 2.60 -11.63 2.93
N ALA A 325 2.98 -11.60 1.65
CA ALA A 325 3.37 -10.37 0.96
C ALA A 325 2.18 -9.41 0.83
N ILE A 326 0.98 -9.93 0.53
CA ILE A 326 -0.28 -9.18 0.50
C ILE A 326 -0.61 -8.66 1.91
N VAL A 327 -0.52 -9.49 2.95
CA VAL A 327 -0.74 -9.06 4.35
C VAL A 327 0.19 -7.90 4.73
N LYS A 328 1.49 -8.01 4.44
CA LYS A 328 2.46 -6.94 4.72
C LYS A 328 2.09 -5.63 4.01
N LYS A 329 1.61 -5.68 2.77
CA LYS A 329 1.15 -4.51 2.03
C LYS A 329 -0.18 -3.95 2.56
N LEU A 330 -1.16 -4.80 2.87
CA LEU A 330 -2.44 -4.38 3.44
C LEU A 330 -2.26 -3.70 4.79
N LEU A 331 -1.39 -4.24 5.66
CA LEU A 331 -1.10 -3.63 6.96
C LEU A 331 -0.47 -2.25 6.82
N LYS A 332 0.37 -2.00 5.80
CA LYS A 332 0.86 -0.65 5.52
C LYS A 332 -0.27 0.34 5.24
N LEU A 333 -1.37 -0.06 4.60
CA LEU A 333 -2.54 0.79 4.40
C LEU A 333 -3.22 1.13 5.73
N PHE A 334 -3.18 0.22 6.70
CA PHE A 334 -3.62 0.45 8.09
C PHE A 334 -2.58 1.18 8.95
N ASN A 335 -1.48 1.67 8.38
CA ASN A 335 -0.33 2.22 9.11
C ASN A 335 0.26 1.26 10.16
N SER A 336 0.13 -0.05 9.93
CA SER A 336 0.61 -1.13 10.80
C SER A 336 1.75 -1.89 10.13
N SER A 337 2.59 -2.53 10.94
CA SER A 337 3.54 -3.57 10.53
C SER A 337 3.15 -4.93 11.10
N ILE A 338 3.60 -6.00 10.45
CA ILE A 338 3.48 -7.35 10.98
C ILE A 338 4.74 -7.75 11.74
N GLU A 339 4.55 -8.43 12.86
CA GLU A 339 5.56 -9.01 13.73
C GLU A 339 5.45 -10.54 13.64
N LEU A 340 6.60 -11.22 13.65
CA LEU A 340 6.69 -12.67 13.61
C LEU A 340 7.58 -13.17 14.74
N GLU A 341 7.03 -14.03 15.59
CA GLU A 341 7.78 -14.82 16.57
C GLU A 341 7.60 -16.29 16.21
N SER A 342 8.67 -16.98 15.83
CA SER A 342 8.56 -18.38 15.39
C SER A 342 9.80 -19.18 15.74
N LEU A 343 9.59 -20.45 16.13
CA LEU A 343 10.63 -21.40 16.44
C LEU A 343 10.35 -22.73 15.73
N PRO A 344 11.32 -23.30 14.99
CA PRO A 344 11.13 -24.60 14.33
C PRO A 344 10.63 -25.68 15.31
N GLY A 345 9.54 -26.34 14.93
CA GLY A 345 8.89 -27.41 15.69
C GLY A 345 8.05 -26.97 16.89
N LYS A 346 7.97 -25.67 17.18
CA LYS A 346 7.13 -25.11 18.26
C LYS A 346 5.96 -24.26 17.76
N GLY A 347 5.96 -23.91 16.48
CA GLY A 347 4.92 -23.10 15.85
C GLY A 347 5.32 -21.64 15.64
N SER A 348 4.34 -20.81 15.29
CA SER A 348 4.54 -19.39 14.98
C SER A 348 3.44 -18.52 15.57
N VAL A 349 3.79 -17.27 15.86
CA VAL A 349 2.88 -16.22 16.28
C VAL A 349 3.07 -15.03 15.34
N PHE A 350 2.02 -14.71 14.59
CA PHE A 350 1.96 -13.51 13.78
C PHE A 350 1.15 -12.46 14.52
N SER A 351 1.72 -11.28 14.77
CA SER A 351 1.06 -10.19 15.48
C SER A 351 1.09 -8.89 14.67
N PHE A 352 0.06 -8.07 14.82
CA PHE A 352 0.02 -6.72 14.25
C PHE A 352 -0.91 -5.83 15.07
N THR A 353 -0.76 -4.51 14.96
CA THR A 353 -1.48 -3.54 15.79
C THR A 353 -2.10 -2.47 14.92
N VAL A 354 -3.42 -2.29 15.01
CA VAL A 354 -4.15 -1.31 14.22
C VAL A 354 -4.82 -0.30 15.14
N ASP A 355 -4.68 0.97 14.79
CA ASP A 355 -5.42 2.07 15.41
C ASP A 355 -6.74 2.26 14.66
N PHE A 356 -7.85 2.13 15.39
CA PHE A 356 -9.18 2.37 14.86
C PHE A 356 -9.82 3.62 15.47
N ALA A 357 -10.54 4.37 14.65
CA ALA A 357 -11.42 5.42 15.15
C ALA A 357 -12.74 4.80 15.64
N LEU A 358 -13.21 5.22 16.82
CA LEU A 358 -14.50 4.84 17.37
C LEU A 358 -15.61 5.58 16.64
N TYR A 359 -16.64 4.84 16.23
CA TYR A 359 -17.82 5.43 15.64
C TYR A 359 -18.76 5.95 16.73
N GLN A 360 -19.01 7.27 16.74
CA GLN A 360 -19.88 7.93 17.72
C GLN A 360 -21.33 8.16 17.23
N GLY A 361 -21.68 7.72 16.02
CA GLY A 361 -23.03 7.94 15.48
C GLY A 361 -24.09 7.03 16.09
N GLU A 362 -25.34 7.48 16.12
CA GLU A 362 -26.47 6.61 16.41
C GLU A 362 -26.57 5.54 15.30
N ILE A 363 -26.55 4.27 15.71
CA ILE A 363 -26.86 3.18 14.80
C ILE A 363 -28.35 3.27 14.56
N ASP A 364 -28.77 3.59 13.34
CA ASP A 364 -30.06 3.12 12.85
C ASP A 364 -30.00 1.61 12.99
N ARG A 365 -30.51 1.08 14.11
CA ARG A 365 -30.65 -0.36 14.33
C ARG A 365 -31.46 -0.83 13.14
N LEU A 366 -30.77 -1.39 12.13
CA LEU A 366 -31.41 -2.23 11.13
C LEU A 366 -32.29 -3.17 11.96
N PRO A 367 -33.60 -3.20 11.71
CA PRO A 367 -34.51 -3.98 12.52
C PRO A 367 -33.93 -5.37 12.62
N ASP A 368 -33.84 -5.86 13.84
CA ASP A 368 -33.32 -7.17 14.19
C ASP A 368 -34.10 -8.17 13.33
N TYR A 369 -33.55 -8.51 12.15
CA TYR A 369 -34.04 -9.60 11.33
C TYR A 369 -33.63 -10.83 12.12
N ASN A 370 -34.43 -11.14 13.14
CA ASN A 370 -34.70 -12.50 13.53
C ASN A 370 -34.95 -13.21 12.21
N LEU A 371 -33.93 -13.92 11.71
CA LEU A 371 -34.02 -14.81 10.57
C LEU A 371 -34.95 -15.94 11.00
N VAL A 372 -36.24 -15.63 11.07
CA VAL A 372 -37.28 -16.62 10.89
C VAL A 372 -36.90 -17.25 9.57
N LYS A 373 -36.47 -18.52 9.62
CA LYS A 373 -36.25 -19.34 8.42
C LYS A 373 -37.59 -19.48 7.71
N THR A 374 -38.03 -18.45 7.02
CA THR A 374 -39.15 -18.51 6.10
C THR A 374 -38.69 -19.31 4.89
N SER A 375 -39.41 -20.39 4.60
CA SER A 375 -39.16 -21.23 3.44
C SER A 375 -39.37 -20.41 2.17
N MET A 376 -38.42 -20.47 1.23
CA MET A 376 -38.52 -19.84 -0.10
C MET A 376 -39.39 -20.66 -1.08
N LYS A 377 -39.98 -21.76 -0.61
CA LYS A 377 -40.74 -22.72 -1.39
C LYS A 377 -41.94 -22.08 -2.09
N GLY A 378 -42.03 -22.24 -3.41
CA GLY A 378 -43.15 -21.81 -4.24
C GLY A 378 -43.06 -20.37 -4.75
N LEU A 379 -42.01 -19.62 -4.41
CA LEU A 379 -41.77 -18.29 -4.98
C LEU A 379 -41.51 -18.38 -6.49
N LYS A 380 -41.91 -17.36 -7.23
CA LYS A 380 -41.68 -17.23 -8.67
C LYS A 380 -40.76 -16.05 -8.96
N LEU A 381 -39.54 -16.34 -9.39
CA LEU A 381 -38.52 -15.35 -9.68
C LEU A 381 -38.31 -15.17 -11.19
N LEU A 382 -38.05 -13.92 -11.60
CA LEU A 382 -37.55 -13.59 -12.94
C LEU A 382 -36.03 -13.44 -12.88
N ILE A 383 -35.31 -14.12 -13.78
CA ILE A 383 -33.86 -14.04 -13.91
C ILE A 383 -33.57 -13.34 -15.24
N ALA A 384 -32.90 -12.19 -15.20
CA ALA A 384 -32.39 -11.49 -16.36
C ALA A 384 -30.86 -11.61 -16.38
N GLU A 385 -30.36 -12.46 -17.28
CA GLU A 385 -28.95 -12.85 -17.39
C GLU A 385 -28.68 -13.33 -18.82
N ASP A 386 -27.63 -12.81 -19.47
CA ASP A 386 -27.31 -13.12 -20.86
C ASP A 386 -26.37 -14.33 -20.99
N ASN A 387 -25.60 -14.64 -19.94
CA ASN A 387 -24.71 -15.79 -19.92
C ASN A 387 -25.45 -17.08 -19.54
N ASN A 388 -25.59 -17.98 -20.52
CA ASN A 388 -26.25 -19.29 -20.35
C ASN A 388 -25.66 -20.15 -19.20
N ILE A 389 -24.38 -19.98 -18.86
CA ILE A 389 -23.75 -20.70 -17.75
C ILE A 389 -24.26 -20.17 -16.41
N ASN A 390 -24.33 -18.84 -16.26
CA ASN A 390 -24.86 -18.18 -15.07
C ASN A 390 -26.35 -18.50 -14.88
N VAL A 391 -27.12 -18.45 -15.97
CA VAL A 391 -28.52 -18.88 -16.01
C VAL A 391 -28.67 -20.30 -15.45
N LEU A 392 -27.89 -21.25 -15.98
CA LEU A 392 -27.97 -22.65 -15.57
C LEU A 392 -27.64 -22.84 -14.09
N LEU A 393 -26.64 -22.10 -13.58
CA LEU A 393 -26.25 -22.10 -12.17
C LEU A 393 -27.40 -21.58 -11.29
N LEU A 394 -27.95 -20.40 -11.61
CA LEU A 394 -29.04 -19.77 -10.86
C LEU A 394 -30.27 -20.66 -10.83
N GLN A 395 -30.68 -21.21 -11.98
CA GLN A 395 -31.82 -22.13 -12.06
C GLN A 395 -31.63 -23.35 -11.17
N LYS A 396 -30.44 -23.97 -11.16
CA LYS A 396 -30.16 -25.14 -10.32
C LYS A 396 -30.10 -24.81 -8.83
N LEU A 397 -29.54 -23.66 -8.44
CA LEU A 397 -29.52 -23.21 -7.04
C LEU A 397 -30.94 -22.95 -6.52
N LEU A 398 -31.75 -22.22 -7.30
CA LEU A 398 -33.12 -21.87 -6.95
C LEU A 398 -34.05 -23.10 -6.95
N ALA A 399 -33.80 -24.08 -7.83
CA ALA A 399 -34.50 -25.36 -7.80
C ALA A 399 -34.29 -26.13 -6.47
N LYS A 400 -33.11 -26.05 -5.85
CA LYS A 400 -32.87 -26.65 -4.51
C LYS A 400 -33.73 -26.04 -3.41
N TRP A 401 -34.21 -24.80 -3.62
CA TRP A 401 -35.12 -24.10 -2.71
C TRP A 401 -36.59 -24.20 -3.13
N ASP A 402 -36.90 -25.01 -4.16
CA ASP A 402 -38.23 -25.19 -4.73
C ASP A 402 -38.86 -23.85 -5.19
N VAL A 403 -38.02 -23.01 -5.80
CA VAL A 403 -38.39 -21.72 -6.39
C VAL A 403 -38.62 -21.91 -7.89
N GLN A 404 -39.74 -21.40 -8.39
CA GLN A 404 -40.03 -21.35 -9.82
C GLN A 404 -39.26 -20.20 -10.46
N THR A 405 -38.63 -20.44 -11.61
CA THR A 405 -37.83 -19.41 -12.29
C THR A 405 -38.27 -19.24 -13.73
N VAL A 406 -38.30 -17.99 -14.20
CA VAL A 406 -38.44 -17.63 -15.61
C VAL A 406 -37.18 -16.87 -16.00
N VAL A 407 -36.59 -17.21 -17.15
CA VAL A 407 -35.33 -16.63 -17.61
C VAL A 407 -35.57 -15.77 -18.85
N VAL A 408 -34.88 -14.64 -18.90
CA VAL A 408 -34.81 -13.73 -20.05
C VAL A 408 -33.35 -13.33 -20.29
N GLY A 409 -32.99 -13.08 -21.54
CA GLY A 409 -31.58 -12.87 -21.95
C GLY A 409 -31.11 -11.42 -21.92
N ASN A 410 -32.00 -10.47 -21.62
CA ASN A 410 -31.65 -9.05 -21.51
C ASN A 410 -32.69 -8.26 -20.71
N GLY A 411 -32.35 -7.02 -20.39
CA GLY A 411 -33.17 -6.10 -19.63
C GLY A 411 -34.52 -5.74 -20.27
N GLN A 412 -34.57 -5.63 -21.60
CA GLN A 412 -35.79 -5.28 -22.31
C GLN A 412 -36.81 -6.42 -22.25
N GLU A 413 -36.36 -7.67 -22.38
CA GLU A 413 -37.18 -8.86 -22.17
C GLU A 413 -37.66 -8.97 -20.73
N ALA A 414 -36.88 -8.54 -19.74
CA ALA A 414 -37.31 -8.51 -18.35
C ALA A 414 -38.50 -7.57 -18.13
N VAL A 415 -38.41 -6.35 -18.66
CA VAL A 415 -39.51 -5.38 -18.65
C VAL A 415 -40.74 -5.96 -19.35
N ASN A 416 -40.57 -6.59 -20.52
CA ASN A 416 -41.68 -7.17 -21.28
C ASN A 416 -42.35 -8.36 -20.56
N SER A 417 -41.55 -9.21 -19.90
CA SER A 417 -42.05 -10.34 -19.11
C SER A 417 -42.91 -9.89 -17.94
N LEU A 418 -42.57 -8.76 -17.30
CA LEU A 418 -43.40 -8.17 -16.25
C LEU A 418 -44.73 -7.66 -16.76
N LEU A 419 -44.87 -7.27 -18.03
CA LEU A 419 -46.17 -6.84 -18.56
C LEU A 419 -47.19 -7.99 -18.57
N THR A 420 -46.72 -9.21 -18.86
CA THR A 420 -47.57 -10.39 -19.06
C THR A 420 -47.62 -11.34 -17.86
N ASN A 421 -46.65 -11.26 -16.95
CA ASN A 421 -46.52 -12.15 -15.79
C ASN A 421 -46.35 -11.37 -14.49
N SER A 422 -46.63 -12.04 -13.37
CA SER A 422 -46.27 -11.57 -12.02
C SER A 422 -45.16 -12.44 -11.45
N PHE A 423 -44.27 -11.81 -10.69
CA PHE A 423 -43.12 -12.41 -10.03
C PHE A 423 -43.02 -11.86 -8.60
N ASP A 424 -42.36 -12.61 -7.72
CA ASP A 424 -42.15 -12.20 -6.32
C ASP A 424 -40.86 -11.38 -6.16
N ALA A 425 -39.85 -11.64 -7.00
CA ALA A 425 -38.65 -10.81 -7.10
C ALA A 425 -37.97 -10.99 -8.48
N ILE A 426 -37.04 -10.08 -8.77
CA ILE A 426 -36.22 -10.10 -9.98
C ILE A 426 -34.75 -10.21 -9.58
N LEU A 427 -34.08 -11.20 -10.16
CA LEU A 427 -32.64 -11.36 -10.15
C LEU A 427 -32.11 -10.78 -11.46
N MET A 428 -31.35 -9.70 -11.40
CA MET A 428 -30.97 -8.95 -12.61
C MET A 428 -29.48 -8.72 -12.67
N ASP A 429 -28.83 -9.18 -13.74
CA ASP A 429 -27.47 -8.77 -14.05
C ASP A 429 -27.44 -7.28 -14.38
N ILE A 430 -26.35 -6.63 -14.00
CA ILE A 430 -26.08 -5.23 -14.28
C ILE A 430 -25.69 -5.06 -15.75
N HIS A 431 -24.89 -5.96 -16.29
CA HIS A 431 -24.31 -5.82 -17.62
C HIS A 431 -24.93 -6.80 -18.62
N MET A 432 -25.93 -6.33 -19.36
CA MET A 432 -26.62 -7.12 -20.40
C MET A 432 -26.68 -6.36 -21.74
N PRO A 433 -26.75 -7.07 -22.88
CA PRO A 433 -26.98 -6.45 -24.19
C PRO A 433 -28.38 -5.84 -24.30
N VAL A 434 -28.59 -4.96 -25.28
CA VAL A 434 -29.86 -4.26 -25.59
C VAL A 434 -30.30 -3.26 -24.52
N MET A 435 -30.45 -3.70 -23.27
CA MET A 435 -30.80 -2.86 -22.13
C MET A 435 -30.11 -3.40 -20.88
N ASP A 436 -29.30 -2.56 -20.24
CA ASP A 436 -28.57 -2.92 -19.02
C ASP A 436 -29.49 -2.98 -17.78
N GLY A 437 -28.98 -3.53 -16.68
CA GLY A 437 -29.76 -3.73 -15.46
C GLY A 437 -30.23 -2.43 -14.80
N TYR A 438 -29.47 -1.34 -14.94
CA TYR A 438 -29.84 -0.03 -14.38
C TYR A 438 -31.00 0.62 -15.15
N ALA A 439 -30.91 0.63 -16.48
CA ALA A 439 -31.95 1.12 -17.36
C ALA A 439 -33.22 0.29 -17.20
N SER A 440 -33.07 -1.03 -17.07
CA SER A 440 -34.19 -1.96 -16.82
C SER A 440 -34.87 -1.69 -15.49
N ALA A 441 -34.11 -1.55 -14.40
CA ALA A 441 -34.66 -1.23 -13.09
C ALA A 441 -35.43 0.10 -13.13
N THR A 442 -34.86 1.12 -13.78
CA THR A 442 -35.51 2.43 -13.97
C THR A 442 -36.82 2.29 -14.75
N ALA A 443 -36.82 1.52 -15.84
CA ALA A 443 -38.02 1.27 -16.64
C ALA A 443 -39.10 0.51 -15.84
N ILE A 444 -38.71 -0.47 -15.02
CA ILE A 444 -39.63 -1.22 -14.15
C ILE A 444 -40.25 -0.31 -13.09
N ARG A 445 -39.46 0.58 -12.48
CA ARG A 445 -39.98 1.57 -11.51
C ARG A 445 -40.94 2.58 -12.14
N ALA A 446 -40.84 2.82 -13.44
CA ALA A 446 -41.72 3.72 -14.18
C ALA A 446 -43.03 3.06 -14.68
N LEU A 447 -43.26 1.77 -14.40
CA LEU A 447 -44.50 1.10 -14.78
C LEU A 447 -45.70 1.68 -14.02
N ASN A 448 -46.82 1.88 -14.73
CA ASN A 448 -48.08 2.37 -14.14
C ASN A 448 -48.71 1.38 -13.13
N ASP A 449 -48.36 0.10 -13.22
CA ASP A 449 -48.78 -0.93 -12.28
C ASP A 449 -47.94 -0.83 -11.01
N ILE A 450 -48.53 -0.30 -9.94
CA ILE A 450 -47.86 -0.04 -8.66
C ILE A 450 -47.25 -1.32 -8.08
N VAL A 451 -47.93 -2.46 -8.19
CA VAL A 451 -47.45 -3.74 -7.63
C VAL A 451 -46.18 -4.17 -8.36
N LYS A 452 -46.18 -4.10 -9.69
CA LYS A 452 -45.01 -4.47 -10.50
C LYS A 452 -43.88 -3.45 -10.37
N SER A 453 -44.21 -2.16 -10.23
CA SER A 453 -43.22 -1.11 -10.01
C SER A 453 -42.48 -1.27 -8.68
N GLN A 454 -43.10 -1.90 -7.68
CA GLN A 454 -42.53 -2.09 -6.34
C GLN A 454 -41.88 -3.46 -6.14
N ILE A 455 -41.83 -4.30 -7.19
CA ILE A 455 -41.22 -5.62 -7.08
C ILE A 455 -39.75 -5.51 -6.62
N PRO A 456 -39.28 -6.32 -5.66
CA PRO A 456 -37.89 -6.35 -5.27
C PRO A 456 -36.99 -6.69 -6.47
N ILE A 457 -35.99 -5.86 -6.72
CA ILE A 457 -34.96 -6.09 -7.73
C ILE A 457 -33.64 -6.29 -7.00
N ILE A 458 -33.03 -7.44 -7.19
CA ILE A 458 -31.76 -7.82 -6.61
C ILE A 458 -30.75 -7.85 -7.75
N ALA A 459 -29.80 -6.93 -7.70
CA ALA A 459 -28.70 -6.91 -8.65
C ALA A 459 -27.79 -8.12 -8.39
N ILE A 460 -27.45 -8.86 -9.44
CA ILE A 460 -26.46 -9.91 -9.43
C ILE A 460 -25.24 -9.40 -10.17
N THR A 461 -24.06 -9.56 -9.57
CA THR A 461 -22.80 -9.22 -10.22
C THR A 461 -21.74 -10.23 -9.80
N ALA A 462 -20.94 -10.68 -10.76
CA ALA A 462 -19.74 -11.46 -10.50
C ALA A 462 -18.55 -10.50 -10.34
N SER A 463 -18.42 -9.89 -9.16
CA SER A 463 -17.30 -8.99 -8.84
C SER A 463 -15.99 -9.73 -8.59
#